data_AF-A0A6C7E0C1-F1
#
_entry.id   AF-A0A6C7E0C1-F1
#
_cell.length_a   1.000
_cell.length_b   1.000
_cell.length_c   1.000
_cell.angle_alpha   90.00
_cell.angle_beta   90.00
_cell.angle_gamma   90.00
#
_symmetry.space_group_name_H-M   'P 1'
#
loop_
_entity.id
_entity.type
_entity.pdbx_description
1 polymer ?
#
loop_
_entity_poly.entity_id
_entity_poly.type
_entity_poly.pdbx_seq_one_letter_code
_entity_poly.pdbx_strand_id
1 'polypeptide(L)'
;MSQPESPEMLSIDELLDEYALARDHSLALIADLGVDEVAWRPDENSSSIAWHLGHQAAVNHYMVRNLTAAEVSFDQRFDAVFDSATPEPARGDLPPLDAIVDYRDKIAESTVATVRRIADGDVGAPRQLALIADGMLRAIINHEYQHSTWIEEVRSTMTESPAPKPESSRLVVVDGYHLLANPTVTH
;
A
#
# COMPACT_ATOMS: atom_id res chain seq x y z
N MET A 1 -33.50 12.54 22.30
CA MET A 1 -32.05 12.59 22.12
C MET A 1 -31.73 11.61 21.02
N SER A 2 -31.46 12.10 19.81
CA SER A 2 -30.98 11.26 18.72
C SER A 2 -29.64 10.66 19.13
N GLN A 3 -29.45 9.37 18.93
CA GLN A 3 -28.12 8.79 19.08
C GLN A 3 -27.18 9.47 18.09
N PRO A 4 -25.92 9.77 18.48
CA PRO A 4 -24.93 10.22 17.50
C PRO A 4 -24.83 9.13 16.43
N GLU A 5 -24.91 9.54 15.16
CA GLU A 5 -24.70 8.65 14.03
C GLU A 5 -23.37 7.93 14.23
N SER A 6 -23.41 6.60 14.17
CA SER A 6 -22.20 5.80 14.26
C SER A 6 -21.32 6.21 13.08
N PRO A 7 -20.03 6.50 13.32
CA PRO A 7 -19.16 6.95 12.25
C PRO A 7 -19.07 5.83 11.21
N GLU A 8 -19.22 6.20 9.94
CA GLU A 8 -19.57 5.29 8.86
C GLU A 8 -18.49 4.22 8.66
N MET A 9 -18.83 2.96 8.93
CA MET A 9 -17.93 1.84 8.68
C MET A 9 -17.94 1.51 7.19
N LEU A 10 -16.81 1.72 6.52
CA LEU A 10 -16.62 1.31 5.13
C LEU A 10 -16.89 -0.19 4.96
N SER A 11 -17.62 -0.52 3.90
CA SER A 11 -17.77 -1.90 3.43
C SER A 11 -16.46 -2.44 2.83
N ILE A 12 -16.38 -3.76 2.65
CA ILE A 12 -15.22 -4.39 2.00
C ILE A 12 -15.03 -3.88 0.57
N ASP A 13 -16.10 -3.70 -0.20
CA ASP A 13 -16.02 -3.18 -1.57
C ASP A 13 -15.45 -1.76 -1.57
N GLU A 14 -15.90 -0.90 -0.66
CA GLU A 14 -15.37 0.46 -0.53
C GLU A 14 -13.89 0.49 -0.12
N LEU A 15 -13.44 -0.47 0.70
CA LEU A 15 -12.02 -0.63 1.03
C LEU A 15 -11.22 -1.14 -0.17
N LEU A 16 -11.76 -2.04 -0.99
CA LEU A 16 -11.10 -2.49 -2.21
C LEU A 16 -10.99 -1.36 -3.24
N ASP A 17 -12.03 -0.52 -3.37
CA ASP A 17 -11.99 0.68 -4.22
C ASP A 17 -10.92 1.67 -3.72
N GLU A 18 -10.84 1.90 -2.40
CA GLU A 18 -9.82 2.76 -1.82
C GLU A 18 -8.40 2.17 -1.98
N TYR A 19 -8.25 0.85 -1.86
CA TYR A 19 -6.99 0.18 -2.13
C TYR A 19 -6.54 0.39 -3.57
N ALA A 20 -7.46 0.34 -4.54
CA ALA A 20 -7.13 0.68 -5.92
C ALA A 20 -6.67 2.14 -6.06
N LEU A 21 -7.36 3.10 -5.44
CA LEU A 21 -6.96 4.51 -5.46
C LEU A 21 -5.57 4.74 -4.84
N ALA A 22 -5.25 4.07 -3.73
CA ALA A 22 -3.95 4.18 -3.09
C ALA A 22 -2.81 3.68 -4.00
N ARG A 23 -3.04 2.55 -4.70
CA ARG A 23 -2.08 2.03 -5.67
C ARG A 23 -1.92 2.96 -6.87
N ASP A 24 -3.02 3.43 -7.44
CA ASP A 24 -3.00 4.35 -8.58
C ASP A 24 -2.27 5.64 -8.23
N HIS A 25 -2.45 6.14 -7.01
CA HIS A 25 -1.74 7.33 -6.52
C HIS A 25 -0.22 7.12 -6.51
N SER A 26 0.28 6.00 -5.99
CA SER A 26 1.71 5.70 -5.99
C SER A 26 2.31 5.58 -7.41
N LEU A 27 1.53 5.10 -8.38
CA LEU A 27 1.94 5.07 -9.80
C LEU A 27 1.89 6.45 -10.45
N ALA A 28 0.89 7.27 -10.09
CA ALA A 28 0.79 8.65 -10.58
C ALA A 28 1.99 9.51 -10.14
N LEU A 29 2.56 9.24 -8.95
CA LEU A 29 3.76 9.93 -8.46
C LEU A 29 5.00 9.71 -9.35
N ILE A 30 5.05 8.61 -10.12
CA ILE A 30 6.21 8.26 -10.95
C ILE A 30 5.94 8.42 -12.45
N ALA A 31 4.72 8.82 -12.84
CA ALA A 31 4.28 8.78 -14.23
C ALA A 31 5.11 9.69 -15.16
N ASP A 32 5.73 10.74 -14.61
CA ASP A 32 6.60 11.67 -15.34
C ASP A 32 8.10 11.42 -15.12
N LEU A 33 8.48 10.38 -14.37
CA LEU A 33 9.87 10.07 -14.03
C LEU A 33 10.46 8.99 -14.95
N GLY A 34 11.73 9.14 -15.29
CA GLY A 34 12.53 8.12 -15.95
C GLY A 34 12.98 7.01 -15.01
N VAL A 35 13.41 5.87 -15.56
CA VAL A 35 13.86 4.70 -14.77
C VAL A 35 15.03 5.02 -13.83
N ASP A 36 15.95 5.88 -14.25
CA ASP A 36 17.10 6.30 -13.43
C ASP A 36 16.67 7.18 -12.26
N GLU A 37 15.64 8.02 -12.45
CA GLU A 37 15.06 8.87 -11.39
C GLU A 37 14.32 8.03 -10.35
N VAL A 38 13.56 7.02 -10.82
CA VAL A 38 12.86 6.08 -9.93
C VAL A 38 13.84 5.20 -9.13
N ALA A 39 15.00 4.87 -9.71
CA ALA A 39 16.06 4.10 -9.06
C ALA A 39 16.98 4.96 -8.17
N TRP A 40 16.98 6.27 -8.35
CA TRP A 40 17.86 7.18 -7.61
C TRP A 40 17.54 7.23 -6.12
N ARG A 41 18.57 7.47 -5.31
CA ARG A 41 18.47 7.71 -3.87
C ARG A 41 19.32 8.92 -3.46
N PRO A 42 18.86 9.76 -2.51
CA PRO A 42 19.63 10.90 -2.00
C PRO A 42 20.99 10.52 -1.41
N ASP A 43 21.02 9.48 -0.58
CA ASP A 43 22.21 8.94 0.06
C ASP A 43 22.04 7.44 0.41
N GLU A 44 23.06 6.84 1.02
CA GLU A 44 23.05 5.42 1.39
C GLU A 44 22.06 5.06 2.51
N ASN A 45 21.58 6.05 3.27
CA ASN A 45 20.58 5.87 4.32
C ASN A 45 19.17 6.24 3.81
N SER A 46 18.99 6.35 2.50
CA SER A 46 17.72 6.63 1.87
C SER A 46 17.30 5.46 0.97
N SER A 47 16.00 5.19 0.93
CA SER A 47 15.43 4.25 -0.03
C SER A 47 15.05 4.98 -1.32
N SER A 48 15.20 4.32 -2.46
CA SER A 48 14.71 4.88 -3.74
C SER A 48 13.19 4.73 -3.85
N ILE A 49 12.60 5.45 -4.81
CA ILE A 49 11.18 5.29 -5.14
C ILE A 49 10.87 3.84 -5.53
N ALA A 50 11.74 3.23 -6.34
CA ALA A 50 11.64 1.81 -6.72
C ALA A 50 11.55 0.88 -5.49
N TRP A 51 12.34 1.14 -4.43
CA TRP A 51 12.29 0.33 -3.22
C TRP A 51 10.94 0.47 -2.50
N HIS A 52 10.41 1.70 -2.37
CA HIS A 52 9.12 1.92 -1.74
C HIS A 52 7.97 1.23 -2.48
N LEU A 53 7.98 1.28 -3.82
CA LEU A 53 6.97 0.60 -4.65
C LEU A 53 6.95 -0.92 -4.43
N GLY A 54 8.12 -1.56 -4.37
CA GLY A 54 8.22 -2.99 -4.08
C GLY A 54 7.85 -3.32 -2.62
N HIS A 55 8.24 -2.46 -1.68
CA HIS A 55 7.94 -2.62 -0.25
C HIS A 55 6.44 -2.59 0.06
N GLN A 56 5.69 -1.68 -0.56
CA GLN A 56 4.23 -1.64 -0.46
C GLN A 56 3.60 -3.01 -0.77
N ALA A 57 4.02 -3.66 -1.87
CA ALA A 57 3.53 -4.97 -2.24
C ALA A 57 4.04 -6.09 -1.31
N ALA A 58 5.30 -6.05 -0.89
CA ALA A 58 5.85 -7.06 0.03
C ALA A 58 5.09 -7.10 1.36
N VAL A 59 4.77 -5.92 1.94
CA VAL A 59 3.97 -5.82 3.17
C VAL A 59 2.55 -6.32 2.94
N ASN A 60 1.90 -5.92 1.85
CA ASN A 60 0.58 -6.39 1.50
C ASN A 60 0.52 -7.93 1.44
N HIS A 61 1.43 -8.53 0.67
CA HIS A 61 1.46 -9.97 0.53
C HIS A 61 1.75 -10.68 1.84
N TYR A 62 2.69 -10.15 2.64
CA TYR A 62 2.96 -10.67 3.98
C TYR A 62 1.70 -10.68 4.84
N MET A 63 0.89 -9.62 4.82
CA MET A 63 -0.35 -9.55 5.60
C MET A 63 -1.41 -10.53 5.08
N VAL A 64 -1.68 -10.54 3.77
CA VAL A 64 -2.70 -11.43 3.17
C VAL A 64 -2.38 -12.90 3.43
N ARG A 65 -1.15 -13.32 3.15
CA ARG A 65 -0.76 -14.72 3.29
C ARG A 65 -0.81 -15.21 4.73
N ASN A 66 -0.43 -14.37 5.70
CA ASN A 66 -0.35 -14.79 7.10
C ASN A 66 -1.68 -14.64 7.85
N LEU A 67 -2.54 -13.70 7.44
CA LEU A 67 -3.78 -13.40 8.17
C LEU A 67 -5.02 -14.04 7.56
N THR A 68 -5.03 -14.33 6.25
CA THR A 68 -6.27 -14.68 5.54
C THR A 68 -6.21 -15.90 4.63
N ALA A 69 -5.12 -16.10 3.87
CA ALA A 69 -5.12 -17.08 2.77
C ALA A 69 -4.09 -18.23 2.89
N ALA A 70 -3.14 -18.17 3.81
CA ALA A 70 -2.03 -19.13 3.91
C ALA A 70 -1.32 -19.39 2.56
N GLU A 71 -1.13 -18.32 1.77
CA GLU A 71 -0.47 -18.36 0.46
C GLU A 71 1.04 -18.59 0.57
N VAL A 72 1.62 -19.23 -0.45
CA VAL A 72 3.08 -19.26 -0.61
C VAL A 72 3.57 -17.92 -1.14
N SER A 73 4.82 -17.57 -0.85
CA SER A 73 5.45 -16.39 -1.47
C SER A 73 5.42 -16.49 -3.01
N PHE A 74 4.98 -15.43 -3.69
CA PHE A 74 4.99 -15.34 -5.16
C PHE A 74 6.41 -15.19 -5.69
N ASP A 75 7.26 -14.46 -4.96
CA ASP A 75 8.68 -14.34 -5.24
C ASP A 75 9.45 -14.02 -3.94
N GLN A 76 10.08 -15.05 -3.37
CA GLN A 76 10.84 -14.93 -2.12
C GLN A 76 12.04 -13.99 -2.24
N ARG A 77 12.58 -13.81 -3.46
CA ARG A 77 13.69 -12.88 -3.68
C ARG A 77 13.19 -11.45 -3.57
N PHE A 78 12.03 -11.14 -4.13
CA PHE A 78 11.40 -9.83 -3.99
C PHE A 78 11.01 -9.57 -2.54
N ASP A 79 10.38 -10.54 -1.86
CA ASP A 79 10.04 -10.42 -0.44
C ASP A 79 11.28 -10.05 0.40
N ALA A 80 12.44 -10.66 0.13
CA ALA A 80 13.68 -10.38 0.85
C ALA A 80 14.28 -9.00 0.54
N VAL A 81 14.27 -8.59 -0.74
CA VAL A 81 14.79 -7.28 -1.18
C VAL A 81 13.96 -6.13 -0.60
N PHE A 82 12.65 -6.31 -0.55
CA PHE A 82 11.71 -5.28 -0.11
C PHE A 82 11.32 -5.40 1.37
N ASP A 83 11.98 -6.27 2.14
CA ASP A 83 11.81 -6.32 3.60
C ASP A 83 12.42 -5.07 4.25
N SER A 84 11.65 -4.35 5.06
CA SER A 84 12.15 -3.19 5.81
C SER A 84 13.18 -3.54 6.88
N ALA A 85 13.27 -4.81 7.28
CA ALA A 85 14.35 -5.32 8.12
C ALA A 85 15.73 -5.26 7.42
N THR A 86 15.77 -5.18 6.08
CA THR A 86 16.99 -4.92 5.33
C THR A 86 17.43 -3.46 5.58
N PRO A 87 18.65 -3.21 6.12
CA PRO A 87 19.14 -1.85 6.37
C PRO A 87 19.23 -1.03 5.09
N GLU A 88 19.00 0.29 5.17
CA GLU A 88 18.98 1.20 4.02
C GLU A 88 20.21 1.11 3.11
N PRO A 89 21.46 0.99 3.62
CA PRO A 89 22.63 0.84 2.77
C PRO A 89 22.57 -0.37 1.83
N ALA A 90 21.86 -1.43 2.23
CA ALA A 90 21.69 -2.67 1.47
C ALA A 90 20.51 -2.65 0.49
N ARG A 91 19.73 -1.56 0.40
CA ARG A 91 18.53 -1.44 -0.46
C ARG A 91 18.81 -0.99 -1.90
N GLY A 92 20.07 -1.00 -2.34
CA GLY A 92 20.51 -0.38 -3.60
C GLY A 92 20.49 -1.27 -4.85
N ASP A 93 20.51 -2.61 -4.71
CA ASP A 93 20.45 -3.54 -5.85
C ASP A 93 19.01 -4.01 -6.05
N LEU A 94 18.30 -3.36 -6.97
CA LEU A 94 16.87 -3.53 -7.17
C LEU A 94 16.54 -4.23 -8.50
N PRO A 95 15.45 -5.03 -8.54
CA PRO A 95 14.90 -5.49 -9.80
C PRO A 95 14.53 -4.31 -10.74
N PRO A 96 14.50 -4.54 -12.06
CA PRO A 96 13.97 -3.58 -13.03
C PRO A 96 12.55 -3.10 -12.67
N LEU A 97 12.23 -1.84 -12.98
CA LEU A 97 10.96 -1.21 -12.60
C LEU A 97 9.73 -1.97 -13.14
N ASP A 98 9.78 -2.48 -14.37
CA ASP A 98 8.72 -3.31 -14.95
C ASP A 98 8.48 -4.58 -14.12
N ALA A 99 9.53 -5.25 -13.67
CA ALA A 99 9.42 -6.41 -12.79
C ALA A 99 8.85 -6.05 -11.40
N ILE A 100 9.14 -4.85 -10.89
CA ILE A 100 8.53 -4.34 -9.65
C ILE A 100 7.03 -4.10 -9.86
N VAL A 101 6.63 -3.45 -10.95
CA VAL A 101 5.21 -3.22 -11.27
C VAL A 101 4.46 -4.55 -11.43
N ASP A 102 5.02 -5.50 -12.18
CA ASP A 102 4.45 -6.84 -12.34
C ASP A 102 4.28 -7.58 -10.99
N TYR A 103 5.24 -7.43 -10.08
CA TYR A 103 5.16 -8.00 -8.73
C TYR A 103 4.02 -7.36 -7.93
N ARG A 104 3.88 -6.03 -7.99
CA ARG A 104 2.79 -5.30 -7.33
C ARG A 104 1.42 -5.71 -7.87
N ASP A 105 1.29 -5.88 -9.18
CA ASP A 105 0.02 -6.27 -9.83
C ASP A 105 -0.41 -7.67 -9.41
N LYS A 106 0.49 -8.65 -9.45
CA LYS A 106 0.18 -10.03 -9.01
C LYS A 106 -0.30 -10.09 -7.56
N ILE A 107 0.35 -9.33 -6.68
CA ILE A 107 -0.03 -9.28 -5.26
C ILE A 107 -1.39 -8.64 -5.11
N ALA A 108 -1.65 -7.51 -5.77
CA ALA A 108 -2.94 -6.84 -5.69
C ALA A 108 -4.08 -7.72 -6.24
N GLU A 109 -3.85 -8.44 -7.35
CA GLU A 109 -4.79 -9.42 -7.87
C GLU A 109 -5.10 -10.51 -6.84
N SER A 110 -4.07 -11.06 -6.19
CA SER A 110 -4.25 -12.06 -5.12
C SER A 110 -5.04 -11.48 -3.94
N THR A 111 -4.70 -10.27 -3.50
CA THR A 111 -5.38 -9.57 -2.40
C THR A 111 -6.86 -9.37 -2.69
N VAL A 112 -7.20 -8.86 -3.87
CA VAL A 112 -8.60 -8.66 -4.29
C VAL A 112 -9.33 -10.00 -4.38
N ALA A 113 -8.73 -11.03 -4.97
CA ALA A 113 -9.33 -12.35 -5.10
C ALA A 113 -9.61 -12.99 -3.73
N THR A 114 -8.62 -12.93 -2.82
CA THR A 114 -8.74 -13.48 -1.46
C THR A 114 -9.81 -12.75 -0.65
N VAL A 115 -9.83 -11.42 -0.68
CA VAL A 115 -10.83 -10.63 0.04
C VAL A 115 -12.23 -10.87 -0.51
N ARG A 116 -12.41 -10.96 -1.84
CA ARG A 116 -13.71 -11.28 -2.45
C ARG A 116 -14.23 -12.63 -2.02
N ARG A 117 -13.37 -13.67 -2.00
CA ARG A 117 -13.76 -14.99 -1.48
C ARG A 117 -14.24 -14.94 -0.03
N ILE A 118 -13.60 -14.11 0.80
CA ILE A 118 -14.03 -13.89 2.19
C ILE A 118 -15.40 -13.21 2.24
N ALA A 119 -15.60 -12.16 1.44
CA ALA A 119 -16.86 -11.41 1.36
C ALA A 119 -18.02 -12.28 0.86
N ASP A 120 -17.77 -13.14 -0.12
CA ASP A 120 -18.74 -14.09 -0.68
C ASP A 120 -19.04 -15.28 0.24
N GLY A 121 -18.27 -15.44 1.32
CA GLY A 121 -18.43 -16.52 2.28
C GLY A 121 -17.79 -17.84 1.85
N ASP A 122 -16.95 -17.86 0.82
CA ASP A 122 -16.26 -19.03 0.25
C ASP A 122 -14.98 -19.41 1.02
N VAL A 123 -15.10 -19.48 2.36
CA VAL A 123 -14.02 -19.77 3.29
C VAL A 123 -14.57 -20.49 4.53
N GLY A 124 -13.71 -21.17 5.31
CA GLY A 124 -14.14 -21.96 6.47
C GLY A 124 -14.73 -21.16 7.64
N ALA A 125 -14.46 -19.85 7.73
CA ALA A 125 -14.91 -18.98 8.83
C ALA A 125 -15.23 -17.55 8.35
N PRO A 126 -16.26 -17.36 7.50
CA PRO A 126 -16.41 -16.14 6.70
C PRO A 126 -16.63 -14.87 7.52
N ARG A 127 -17.46 -14.91 8.56
CA ARG A 127 -17.68 -13.75 9.43
C ARG A 127 -16.42 -13.33 10.20
N GLN A 128 -15.63 -14.29 10.65
CA GLN A 128 -14.40 -14.00 11.39
C GLN A 128 -13.31 -13.47 10.46
N LEU A 129 -13.15 -14.07 9.27
CA LEU A 129 -12.21 -13.59 8.26
C LEU A 129 -12.60 -12.22 7.69
N ALA A 130 -13.89 -11.90 7.60
CA ALA A 130 -14.32 -10.56 7.17
C ALA A 130 -13.87 -9.47 8.14
N LEU A 131 -13.90 -9.72 9.45
CA LEU A 131 -13.39 -8.78 10.47
C LEU A 131 -11.87 -8.61 10.39
N ILE A 132 -11.14 -9.71 10.12
CA ILE A 132 -9.70 -9.64 9.88
C ILE A 132 -9.39 -8.87 8.59
N ALA A 133 -10.13 -9.15 7.52
CA ALA A 133 -9.93 -8.53 6.22
C ALA A 133 -10.16 -7.02 6.24
N ASP A 134 -11.17 -6.52 6.96
CA ASP A 134 -11.39 -5.07 7.15
C ASP A 134 -10.17 -4.40 7.79
N GLY A 135 -9.73 -4.89 8.96
CA GLY A 135 -8.57 -4.33 9.65
C GLY A 135 -7.28 -4.43 8.84
N MET A 136 -7.10 -5.56 8.14
CA MET A 136 -5.97 -5.80 7.25
C MET A 136 -5.95 -4.83 6.07
N LEU A 137 -7.07 -4.65 5.36
CA LEU A 137 -7.16 -3.73 4.23
C LEU A 137 -6.91 -2.29 4.65
N ARG A 138 -7.48 -1.85 5.77
CA ARG A 138 -7.21 -0.51 6.31
C ARG A 138 -5.72 -0.29 6.57
N ALA A 139 -5.05 -1.29 7.16
CA ALA A 139 -3.61 -1.23 7.40
C ALA A 139 -2.81 -1.18 6.08
N ILE A 140 -3.16 -2.00 5.09
CA ILE A 140 -2.52 -2.00 3.77
C ILE A 140 -2.71 -0.65 3.06
N ILE A 141 -3.94 -0.11 3.02
CA ILE A 141 -4.25 1.17 2.38
C ILE A 141 -3.48 2.31 3.04
N ASN A 142 -3.49 2.36 4.37
CA ASN A 142 -2.74 3.36 5.12
C ASN A 142 -1.23 3.25 4.90
N HIS A 143 -0.70 2.02 4.79
CA HIS A 143 0.70 1.76 4.48
C HIS A 143 1.08 2.19 3.05
N GLU A 144 0.21 1.95 2.06
CA GLU A 144 0.37 2.46 0.70
C GLU A 144 0.46 3.98 0.67
N TYR A 145 -0.46 4.69 1.35
CA TYR A 145 -0.43 6.15 1.42
C TYR A 145 0.76 6.70 2.22
N GLN A 146 1.14 6.03 3.31
CA GLN A 146 2.34 6.39 4.07
C GLN A 146 3.60 6.37 3.18
N HIS A 147 3.77 5.29 2.42
CA HIS A 147 4.89 5.17 1.49
C HIS A 147 4.78 6.14 0.30
N SER A 148 3.55 6.49 -0.11
CA SER A 148 3.33 7.51 -1.14
C SER A 148 3.82 8.88 -0.68
N THR A 149 3.68 9.23 0.61
CA THR A 149 4.28 10.45 1.18
C THR A 149 5.81 10.42 1.06
N TRP A 150 6.47 9.30 1.38
CA TRP A 150 7.93 9.18 1.23
C TRP A 150 8.38 9.22 -0.24
N ILE A 151 7.59 8.65 -1.14
CA ILE A 151 7.83 8.78 -2.58
C ILE A 151 7.73 10.25 -3.01
N GLU A 152 6.72 11.01 -2.54
CA GLU A 152 6.58 12.44 -2.80
C GLU A 152 7.79 13.23 -2.27
N GLU A 153 8.28 12.90 -1.08
CA GLU A 153 9.47 13.53 -0.49
C GLU A 153 10.71 13.30 -1.36
N VAL A 154 10.99 12.04 -1.76
CA VAL A 154 12.12 11.71 -2.63
C VAL A 154 11.96 12.40 -3.99
N ARG A 155 10.77 12.33 -4.60
CA ARG A 155 10.44 13.00 -5.86
C ARG A 155 10.68 14.51 -5.77
N SER A 156 10.35 15.16 -4.67
CA SER A 156 10.52 16.62 -4.52
C SER A 156 11.98 17.08 -4.59
N THR A 157 12.93 16.17 -4.40
CA THR A 157 14.37 16.47 -4.52
C THR A 157 14.88 16.46 -5.98
N MET A 158 14.11 15.90 -6.92
CA MET A 158 14.51 15.73 -8.32
C MET A 158 13.62 16.50 -9.31
N THR A 159 12.41 16.93 -8.91
CA THR A 159 11.49 17.66 -9.80
C THR A 159 10.92 18.91 -9.15
N GLU A 160 10.80 19.98 -9.96
CA GLU A 160 10.14 21.22 -9.58
C GLU A 160 8.61 21.14 -9.79
N SER A 161 8.11 20.13 -10.50
CA SER A 161 6.69 19.96 -10.76
C SER A 161 5.98 19.46 -9.49
N PRO A 162 4.84 20.06 -9.10
CA PRO A 162 4.12 19.62 -7.92
C PRO A 162 3.68 18.17 -8.08
N ALA A 163 3.79 17.38 -7.01
CA ALA A 163 3.31 16.01 -7.02
C ALA A 163 1.76 15.99 -7.13
N PRO A 164 1.19 15.01 -7.85
CA PRO A 164 -0.26 14.79 -7.82
C PRO A 164 -0.74 14.57 -6.39
N LYS A 165 -1.99 14.95 -6.11
CA LYS A 165 -2.64 14.69 -4.81
C LYS A 165 -3.50 13.42 -4.90
N PRO A 166 -3.67 12.67 -3.80
CA PRO A 166 -4.49 11.47 -3.81
C PRO A 166 -5.95 11.81 -4.11
N GLU A 167 -6.59 11.02 -4.98
CA GLU A 167 -7.96 11.23 -5.45
C GLU A 167 -9.01 10.57 -4.55
N SER A 168 -8.88 10.72 -3.22
CA SER A 168 -9.85 10.18 -2.27
C SER A 168 -10.37 11.23 -1.31
N SER A 169 -11.70 11.33 -1.21
CA SER A 169 -12.39 12.16 -0.21
C SER A 169 -12.45 11.52 1.17
N ARG A 170 -11.92 10.30 1.32
CA ARG A 170 -11.93 9.52 2.58
C ARG A 170 -10.66 9.69 3.39
N LEU A 171 -9.73 10.52 2.92
CA LEU A 171 -8.44 10.72 3.57
C LEU A 171 -8.47 11.90 4.53
N VAL A 172 -7.74 11.74 5.63
CA VAL A 172 -7.34 12.80 6.54
C VAL A 172 -5.82 12.88 6.58
N VAL A 173 -5.30 14.03 7.00
CA VAL A 173 -3.86 14.21 7.23
C VAL A 173 -3.58 14.16 8.71
N VAL A 174 -2.72 13.23 9.14
CA VAL A 174 -2.23 13.12 10.52
C VAL A 174 -0.71 13.13 10.47
N ASP A 175 -0.07 14.04 11.21
CA ASP A 175 1.39 14.19 11.26
C ASP A 175 2.07 14.31 9.88
N GLY A 176 1.37 14.87 8.89
CA GLY A 176 1.85 15.00 7.51
C GLY A 176 1.59 13.81 6.59
N TYR A 177 0.97 12.74 7.10
CA TYR A 177 0.67 11.52 6.34
C TYR A 177 -0.82 11.43 6.01
N HIS A 178 -1.13 10.98 4.79
CA HIS A 178 -2.49 10.64 4.39
C HIS A 178 -2.89 9.29 4.99
N LEU A 179 -4.05 9.25 5.64
CA LEU A 179 -4.62 8.07 6.26
C LEU A 179 -6.11 8.03 5.94
N LEU A 180 -6.67 6.83 5.85
CA LEU A 180 -8.12 6.65 5.89
C LEU A 180 -8.68 7.32 7.15
N ALA A 181 -9.72 8.14 6.96
CA ALA A 181 -10.49 8.72 8.04
C ALA A 181 -11.01 7.60 8.93
N ASN A 182 -10.50 7.53 10.17
CA ASN A 182 -10.95 6.53 11.11
C ASN A 182 -12.25 7.00 11.76
N PRO A 183 -13.28 6.15 11.84
CA PRO A 183 -14.56 6.51 12.43
C PRO A 183 -14.42 7.05 13.88
N THR A 184 -13.41 6.58 14.61
CA THR A 184 -13.31 6.74 16.08
C THR A 184 -12.28 7.76 16.56
N VAL A 185 -11.53 8.41 15.66
CA VAL A 185 -10.49 9.39 16.03
C VAL A 185 -10.94 10.79 15.62
N THR A 186 -11.79 11.41 16.44
CA THR A 186 -11.95 12.88 16.44
C THR A 186 -10.83 13.48 17.27
N HIS A 187 -10.00 14.32 16.65
CA HIS A 187 -9.06 15.21 17.35
C HIS A 187 -9.80 16.34 18.08
#